data_AF-A0A846TZ36-F1
#
_entry.id   AF-A0A846TZ36-F1
#
_cell.length_a   1.000
_cell.length_b   1.000
_cell.length_c   1.000
_cell.angle_alpha   90.00
_cell.angle_beta   90.00
_cell.angle_gamma   90.00
#
_symmetry.space_group_name_H-M   'P 1'
#
loop_
_entity.id
_entity.type
_entity.pdbx_description
1 polymer ?
#
loop_
_entity_poly.entity_id
_entity_poly.type
_entity_poly.pdbx_seq_one_letter_code
_entity_poly.pdbx_strand_id
1 'polypeptide(L)'
;EVCERDGLDLFTMLFSETQGRAVVAVPRSEEVRFKDMCTMRNYPFARIGVVDAVNDALDLMGATRVPLPGLRQAHESTLPTYFG
;
A
#
# COMPACT_ATOMS: atom_id res chain seq x y z
N GLU A 1 7.96 8.20 7.60
CA GLU A 1 8.29 6.99 8.37
C GLU A 1 9.08 5.93 7.57
N VAL A 2 8.50 5.16 6.63
CA VAL A 2 9.25 4.09 5.93
C VAL A 2 10.39 4.63 5.06
N CYS A 3 10.11 5.63 4.21
CA CYS A 3 11.13 6.25 3.36
C CYS A 3 12.30 6.82 4.17
N GLU A 4 12.01 7.51 5.28
CA GLU A 4 13.03 8.09 6.17
C GLU A 4 13.82 7.02 6.94
N ARG A 5 13.13 6.00 7.48
CA ARG A 5 13.75 4.89 8.22
C ARG A 5 14.74 4.13 7.36
N ASP A 6 14.37 3.84 6.12
CA ASP A 6 15.13 2.98 5.22
C ASP A 6 16.03 3.77 4.25
N GLY A 7 16.01 5.12 4.31
CA GLY A 7 16.79 5.97 3.42
C GLY A 7 16.39 5.86 1.94
N LEU A 8 15.10 5.57 1.67
CA LEU A 8 14.56 5.35 0.34
C LEU A 8 13.83 6.59 -0.16
N ASP A 9 13.96 6.89 -1.45
CA ASP A 9 13.09 7.87 -2.10
C ASP A 9 11.66 7.31 -2.30
N LEU A 10 10.70 8.22 -2.51
CA LEU A 10 9.28 7.86 -2.63
C LEU A 10 8.99 6.98 -3.85
N PHE A 11 9.67 7.22 -4.98
CA PHE A 11 9.47 6.45 -6.20
C PHE A 11 9.91 5.00 -5.99
N THR A 12 11.10 4.80 -5.41
CA THR A 12 11.62 3.48 -5.06
C THR A 12 10.69 2.75 -4.09
N MET A 13 10.13 3.44 -3.09
CA MET A 13 9.17 2.84 -2.15
C MET A 13 7.89 2.36 -2.86
N LEU A 14 7.34 3.16 -3.77
CA LEU A 14 6.07 2.88 -4.45
C LEU A 14 6.16 1.83 -5.56
N PHE A 15 7.26 1.82 -6.32
CA PHE A 15 7.38 1.01 -7.54
C PHE A 15 8.38 -0.14 -7.44
N SER A 16 9.05 -0.32 -6.30
CA SER A 16 9.88 -1.50 -6.07
C SER A 16 9.08 -2.78 -6.28
N GLU A 17 9.69 -3.77 -6.94
CA GLU A 17 9.16 -5.12 -7.14
C GLU A 17 9.86 -6.16 -6.25
N THR A 18 10.40 -5.75 -5.10
CA THR A 18 11.00 -6.69 -4.14
C THR A 18 10.01 -7.81 -3.81
N GLN A 19 10.49 -9.05 -3.89
CA GLN A 19 9.68 -10.25 -3.73
C GLN A 19 9.39 -10.55 -2.24
N GLY A 20 8.42 -11.43 -1.98
CA GLY A 20 8.10 -11.88 -0.63
C GLY A 20 7.44 -10.82 0.26
N ARG A 21 6.77 -9.82 -0.32
CA ARG A 21 6.03 -8.78 0.40
C ARG A 21 4.53 -9.06 0.37
N ALA A 22 3.84 -8.64 1.43
CA ALA A 22 2.40 -8.69 1.54
C ALA A 22 1.87 -7.39 2.18
N VAL A 23 0.71 -6.93 1.71
CA VAL A 23 -0.05 -5.84 2.34
C VAL A 23 -1.20 -6.46 3.12
N VAL A 24 -1.34 -6.08 4.39
CA VAL A 24 -2.36 -6.63 5.30
C VAL A 24 -3.12 -5.48 5.93
N ALA A 25 -4.44 -5.49 5.79
CA ALA A 25 -5.34 -4.63 6.55
C ALA A 25 -5.74 -5.35 7.84
N VAL A 26 -5.52 -4.71 8.99
CA VAL A 26 -5.88 -5.24 10.30
C VAL A 26 -6.78 -4.25 11.04
N PRO A 27 -7.80 -4.71 11.79
CA PRO A 27 -8.53 -3.85 12.70
C PRO A 27 -7.58 -3.22 13.73
N ARG A 28 -7.88 -2.00 14.18
CA ARG A 28 -7.04 -1.29 15.17
C ARG A 28 -6.84 -2.09 16.47
N SER A 29 -7.83 -2.88 16.89
CA SER A 29 -7.74 -3.74 18.07
C SER A 29 -6.75 -4.89 17.92
N GLU A 30 -6.53 -5.36 16.69
CA GLU A 30 -5.67 -6.52 16.40
C GLU A 30 -4.24 -6.13 16.00
N GLU A 31 -3.96 -4.83 15.83
CA GLU A 31 -2.66 -4.35 15.33
C GLU A 31 -1.48 -4.81 16.21
N VAL A 32 -1.63 -4.73 17.54
CA VAL A 32 -0.56 -5.15 18.48
C VAL A 32 -0.32 -6.65 18.36
N ARG A 33 -1.39 -7.45 18.44
CA ARG A 33 -1.31 -8.91 18.32
C ARG A 33 -0.66 -9.34 16.99
N PHE A 34 -1.01 -8.68 15.89
CA PHE A 34 -0.44 -8.97 14.58
C PHE A 34 1.08 -8.69 14.54
N LYS A 35 1.51 -7.53 15.05
CA LYS A 35 2.92 -7.17 15.13
C LYS A 35 3.72 -8.13 16.01
N ASP A 36 3.15 -8.57 17.12
CA ASP A 36 3.78 -9.56 18.00
C ASP A 36 4.00 -10.89 17.27
N MET A 37 3.00 -11.37 16.51
CA MET A 37 3.13 -12.60 15.72
C MET A 37 4.22 -12.51 14.63
N CYS A 38 4.35 -11.35 13.97
CA CYS A 38 5.41 -11.08 13.00
C CYS A 38 6.78 -11.07 13.67
N THR A 39 6.90 -10.39 14.81
CA THR A 39 8.15 -10.27 15.58
C THR A 39 8.64 -11.65 16.04
N MET A 40 7.75 -12.48 16.59
CA MET A 40 8.08 -13.85 17.01
C MET A 40 8.61 -14.75 15.88
N ARG A 41 8.33 -14.41 14.62
CA ARG A 41 8.76 -15.17 13.43
C ARG A 41 9.86 -14.46 12.63
N ASN A 42 10.38 -13.34 13.13
CA ASN A 42 11.34 -12.50 12.44
C ASN A 42 10.85 -12.03 11.05
N TYR A 43 9.56 -11.73 10.92
CA TYR A 43 9.04 -11.10 9.73
C TYR A 43 9.14 -9.57 9.85
N PRO A 44 9.92 -8.89 9.00
CA PRO A 44 9.96 -7.44 8.98
C PRO A 44 8.60 -6.87 8.60
N PHE A 45 8.18 -5.81 9.27
CA PHE A 45 6.93 -5.12 8.96
C PHE A 45 7.07 -3.61 9.09
N ALA A 46 6.16 -2.89 8.46
CA ALA A 46 6.00 -1.46 8.60
C ALA A 46 4.53 -1.08 8.48
N ARG A 47 4.08 -0.10 9.26
CA ARG A 47 2.77 0.51 9.06
C ARG A 47 2.90 1.52 7.91
N ILE A 48 2.13 1.31 6.84
CA ILE A 48 2.22 2.14 5.62
C ILE A 48 1.06 3.10 5.44
N GLY A 49 -0.04 2.96 6.20
CA GLY A 49 -1.21 3.81 6.05
C GLY A 49 -2.42 3.35 6.86
N VAL A 50 -3.60 3.79 6.42
CA VAL A 50 -4.90 3.43 6.98
C VAL A 50 -5.88 3.17 5.83
N VAL A 51 -6.85 2.31 6.03
CA VAL A 51 -7.99 2.17 5.12
C VAL A 51 -9.10 3.10 5.60
N ASP A 52 -9.56 3.98 4.72
CA ASP A 52 -10.68 4.88 4.95
C ASP A 52 -11.82 4.50 3.99
N ALA A 53 -12.95 4.07 4.54
CA ALA A 53 -14.11 3.64 3.75
C ALA A 53 -14.90 4.80 3.15
N VAL A 54 -14.69 6.03 3.62
CA VAL A 54 -15.37 7.23 3.14
C VAL A 54 -14.56 7.91 2.04
N ASN A 55 -13.24 7.77 2.07
CA ASN A 55 -12.36 8.33 1.06
C ASN A 55 -12.29 7.45 -0.19
N ASP A 56 -12.96 7.89 -1.27
CA ASP A 56 -12.94 7.21 -2.58
C ASP A 56 -11.66 7.51 -3.40
N ALA A 57 -10.50 7.50 -2.73
CA ALA A 57 -9.21 7.81 -3.34
C ALA A 57 -8.04 7.11 -2.63
N LEU A 58 -6.98 6.84 -3.39
CA LEU A 58 -5.65 6.58 -2.86
C LEU A 58 -4.97 7.92 -2.57
N ASP A 59 -4.79 8.24 -1.30
CA ASP A 59 -4.13 9.47 -0.85
C ASP A 59 -2.69 9.19 -0.41
N LEU A 60 -1.73 9.69 -1.19
CA LEU A 60 -0.31 9.60 -0.91
C LEU A 60 0.12 10.91 -0.23
N MET A 61 0.18 10.88 1.10
CA MET A 61 0.51 12.07 1.90
C MET A 61 1.80 12.75 1.42
N GLY A 62 1.71 14.04 1.13
CA GLY A 62 2.84 14.85 0.66
C GLY A 62 3.19 14.69 -0.82
N ALA A 63 2.43 13.90 -1.59
CA ALA A 63 2.66 13.68 -3.01
C ALA A 63 1.43 13.98 -3.88
N THR A 64 0.41 13.11 -3.83
CA THR A 64 -0.78 13.26 -4.68
C THR A 64 -1.95 12.45 -4.15
N ARG A 65 -3.15 12.82 -4.58
CA ARG A 65 -4.39 12.08 -4.34
C ARG A 65 -4.93 11.58 -5.67
N VAL A 66 -5.18 10.27 -5.77
CA VAL A 66 -5.69 9.64 -7.00
C VAL A 66 -7.05 8.99 -6.73
N PRO A 67 -8.14 9.46 -7.37
CA PRO A 67 -9.46 8.85 -7.21
C PRO A 67 -9.49 7.38 -7.64
N LEU A 68 -10.19 6.53 -6.89
CA LEU A 68 -10.31 5.10 -7.21
C LEU A 68 -10.96 4.82 -8.57
N PRO A 69 -11.98 5.58 -9.04
CA PRO A 69 -12.53 5.39 -10.38
C PRO A 69 -11.49 5.59 -11.49
N GLY A 70 -10.59 6.57 -11.35
CA GLY A 70 -9.52 6.82 -12.32
C GLY A 70 -8.48 5.70 -12.33
N LEU A 71 -8.08 5.20 -11.15
CA LEU A 71 -7.20 4.03 -11.05
C LEU A 71 -7.81 2.79 -11.68
N ARG A 72 -9.11 2.54 -11.41
CA ARG A 72 -9.84 1.42 -11.99
C ARG A 72 -9.84 1.49 -13.51
N GLN A 73 -10.19 2.65 -14.07
CA GLN A 73 -10.19 2.85 -15.52
C GLN A 73 -8.80 2.59 -16.12
N ALA A 74 -7.74 3.16 -15.53
CA ALA A 74 -6.38 2.98 -16.02
C ALA A 74 -5.93 1.51 -15.98
N HIS A 75 -6.32 0.76 -14.95
CA HIS A 75 -5.97 -0.65 -14.80
C HIS A 75 -6.75 -1.57 -15.75
N GLU A 76 -8.05 -1.33 -15.89
CA GLU A 76 -8.97 -2.26 -16.57
C GLU A 76 -9.09 -1.98 -18.08
N SER A 77 -8.81 -0.77 -18.57
CA SER A 77 -9.15 -0.36 -19.94
C SER A 77 -8.20 -0.87 -21.04
N THR A 78 -6.94 -1.16 -20.71
CA THR A 78 -5.92 -1.46 -21.74
C THR A 78 -6.31 -2.65 -22.61
N LEU A 79 -6.61 -3.80 -21.99
CA LEU A 79 -6.94 -5.01 -22.75
C LEU A 79 -8.27 -4.90 -23.52
N PRO A 80 -9.38 -4.45 -22.91
CA PRO A 80 -10.62 -4.17 -23.63
C PRO A 80 -10.42 -3.26 -24.86
N THR A 81 -9.62 -2.19 -24.73
CA THR A 81 -9.42 -1.23 -25.82
C THR A 81 -8.78 -1.85 -27.07
N TYR A 82 -7.89 -2.83 -26.90
CA TYR A 82 -7.19 -3.46 -28.02
C TYR A 82 -7.78 -4.81 -28.44
N PHE A 83 -8.60 -5.44 -27.60
CA PHE A 83 -9.05 -6.82 -27.79
C PHE A 83 -10.57 -7.04 -27.60
N GLY A 84 -11.38 -5.99 -27.43
CA GLY A 84 -12.84 -6.07 -27.23
C GLY A 84 -13.54 -4.71 -27.34
#